data_AF-A0A917VGU1-F1
#
_entry.id   AF-A0A917VGU1-F1
#
_cell.length_a   1.000
_cell.length_b   1.000
_cell.length_c   1.000
_cell.angle_alpha   90.00
_cell.angle_beta   90.00
_cell.angle_gamma   90.00
#
_symmetry.space_group_name_H-M   'P 1'
#
loop_
_entity.id
_entity.type
_entity.pdbx_description
1 polymer ?
#
loop_
_entity_poly.entity_id
_entity_poly.type
_entity_poly.pdbx_seq_one_letter_code
_entity_poly.pdbx_strand_id
1 'polypeptide(L)'
;MSKNPATDQVTEIQRLTIEWVAEILDEPDVSPDDNFLDLGGHSVLALRLGKYAKERFGADYDLMVLFEKDLAAAAADLASRVIRT
;
A
#
# COMPACT_ATOMS: atom_id res chain seq x y z
N MET A 1 -12.01 -8.46 -23.59
CA MET A 1 -11.52 -8.32 -22.21
C MET A 1 -10.87 -6.96 -22.08
N SER A 2 -11.66 -5.94 -21.73
CA SER A 2 -11.21 -4.55 -21.64
C SER A 2 -10.81 -4.28 -20.19
N LYS A 3 -9.60 -4.65 -19.79
CA LYS A 3 -9.11 -4.26 -18.47
C LYS A 3 -8.72 -2.78 -18.55
N ASN A 4 -9.40 -1.96 -17.77
CA ASN A 4 -9.10 -0.54 -17.65
C ASN A 4 -7.70 -0.42 -17.00
N PRO A 5 -6.71 0.24 -17.63
CA PRO A 5 -5.35 0.31 -17.11
C PRO A 5 -5.29 0.90 -15.68
N ALA A 6 -6.22 1.79 -15.34
CA ALA A 6 -6.34 2.31 -13.98
C ALA A 6 -6.76 1.24 -12.95
N THR A 7 -7.66 0.33 -13.34
CA THR A 7 -8.11 -0.76 -12.46
C THR A 7 -7.03 -1.82 -12.28
N ASP A 8 -6.27 -2.13 -13.34
CA ASP A 8 -5.14 -3.08 -13.24
C ASP A 8 -4.03 -2.53 -12.33
N GLN A 9 -3.73 -1.23 -12.39
CA GLN A 9 -2.70 -0.62 -11.55
C GLN A 9 -3.09 -0.57 -10.07
N VAL A 10 -4.34 -0.22 -9.74
CA VAL A 10 -4.83 -0.26 -8.34
C VAL A 10 -4.73 -1.68 -7.79
N THR A 11 -5.11 -2.69 -8.59
CA THR A 11 -5.02 -4.10 -8.20
C THR A 11 -3.58 -4.53 -7.94
N GLU A 12 -2.62 -4.10 -8.78
CA GLU A 12 -1.20 -4.39 -8.60
C GLU A 12 -0.64 -3.72 -7.33
N ILE A 13 -0.94 -2.44 -7.12
CA ILE A 13 -0.47 -1.68 -5.96
C ILE A 13 -1.03 -2.27 -4.67
N GLN A 14 -2.31 -2.66 -4.64
CA GLN A 14 -2.91 -3.33 -3.50
C GLN A 14 -2.20 -4.64 -3.17
N ARG A 15 -1.98 -5.50 -4.18
CA ARG A 15 -1.28 -6.77 -3.98
C ARG A 15 0.13 -6.55 -3.41
N LEU A 16 0.90 -5.64 -3.99
CA LEU A 16 2.26 -5.35 -3.51
C LEU A 16 2.26 -4.72 -2.11
N THR A 17 1.27 -3.87 -1.81
CA THR A 17 1.11 -3.29 -0.46
C THR A 17 0.96 -4.39 0.58
N ILE A 18 0.09 -5.38 0.32
CA ILE A 18 -0.12 -6.54 1.20
C ILE A 18 1.18 -7.35 1.34
N GLU A 19 1.84 -7.68 0.23
CA GLU A 19 3.10 -8.44 0.23
C GLU A 19 4.21 -7.74 1.03
N TRP A 20 4.38 -6.43 0.85
CA TRP A 20 5.37 -5.66 1.61
C TRP A 20 5.02 -5.52 3.08
N VAL A 21 3.75 -5.32 3.41
CA VAL A 21 3.32 -5.24 4.82
C VAL A 21 3.55 -6.56 5.53
N ALA A 22 3.20 -7.68 4.89
CA ALA A 22 3.47 -9.03 5.40
C ALA A 22 4.96 -9.25 5.66
N GLU A 23 5.83 -8.86 4.72
CA GLU A 23 7.30 -8.98 4.87
C GLU A 23 7.85 -8.07 5.97
N ILE A 24 7.38 -6.83 6.07
CA ILE A 24 7.88 -5.84 7.04
C ILE A 24 7.46 -6.19 8.47
N LEU A 25 6.27 -6.77 8.64
CA LEU A 25 5.70 -7.12 9.94
C LEU A 25 5.97 -8.57 10.36
N ASP A 26 6.54 -9.40 9.47
CA ASP A 26 6.67 -10.85 9.65
C ASP A 26 5.31 -11.52 9.92
N GLU A 27 4.27 -11.03 9.23
CA GLU A 27 2.87 -11.45 9.38
C GLU A 27 2.37 -12.07 8.06
N PRO A 28 2.18 -13.40 7.97
CA PRO A 28 1.84 -14.05 6.71
C PRO A 28 0.37 -13.86 6.28
N ASP A 29 -0.54 -13.57 7.22
CA ASP A 29 -1.99 -13.54 6.96
C ASP A 29 -2.56 -12.11 6.85
N VAL A 30 -1.89 -11.25 6.07
CA VAL A 30 -2.35 -9.87 5.83
C VAL A 30 -3.47 -9.82 4.79
N SER A 31 -4.59 -9.22 5.18
CA SER A 31 -5.77 -8.95 4.36
C SER A 31 -5.76 -7.51 3.82
N PRO A 32 -6.33 -7.23 2.63
CA PRO A 32 -6.57 -5.86 2.17
C PRO A 32 -7.41 -5.00 3.12
N ASP A 33 -8.28 -5.63 3.92
CA ASP A 33 -9.19 -4.94 4.84
C ASP A 33 -8.55 -4.63 6.20
N ASP A 34 -7.30 -5.08 6.42
CA ASP A 34 -6.58 -4.81 7.65
C ASP A 34 -6.05 -3.38 7.69
N ASN A 35 -5.91 -2.83 8.90
CA ASN A 35 -5.24 -1.56 9.13
C ASN A 35 -3.77 -1.78 9.51
N PHE A 36 -2.88 -0.93 8.99
CA PHE A 36 -1.45 -1.05 9.22
C PHE A 36 -1.05 -0.99 10.70
N LEU A 37 -1.70 -0.13 11.51
CA LEU A 37 -1.40 -0.01 12.94
C LEU A 37 -1.96 -1.19 13.73
N ASP A 38 -3.14 -1.70 13.35
CA ASP A 38 -3.75 -2.86 14.01
C ASP A 38 -2.89 -4.13 13.83
N LEU A 39 -2.17 -4.23 12.71
CA LEU A 39 -1.17 -5.27 12.45
C LEU A 39 0.17 -5.05 13.20
N GLY A 40 0.30 -4.00 14.02
CA GLY A 40 1.53 -3.67 14.75
C GLY A 40 2.48 -2.72 14.00
N GLY A 41 2.04 -2.14 12.89
CA GLY A 41 2.76 -1.11 12.16
C GLY A 41 2.98 0.16 12.98
N HIS A 42 4.05 0.89 12.66
CA HIS A 42 4.37 2.18 13.25
C HIS A 42 5.25 3.01 12.29
N SER A 43 5.57 4.25 12.67
CA SER A 43 6.26 5.22 11.81
C SER A 43 7.54 4.70 11.14
N VAL A 44 8.40 4.00 11.88
CA VAL A 44 9.64 3.41 11.33
C VAL A 44 9.34 2.35 10.26
N LEU A 45 8.31 1.53 10.44
CA LEU A 45 7.92 0.51 9.46
C LEU A 45 7.19 1.15 8.27
N ALA A 46 6.39 2.19 8.50
CA ALA A 46 5.77 2.99 7.44
C ALA A 46 6.83 3.64 6.54
N LEU A 47 7.94 4.13 7.10
CA LEU A 47 9.08 4.64 6.31
C LEU A 47 9.74 3.55 5.46
N ARG A 48 9.77 2.30 5.92
CA ARG A 48 10.27 1.17 5.12
C ARG A 48 9.30 0.85 3.99
N LEU A 49 8.00 0.76 4.29
CA LEU A 49 6.94 0.55 3.32
C LEU A 49 6.96 1.62 2.22
N GLY A 50 7.11 2.90 2.61
CA GLY A 50 7.24 4.03 1.70
C GLY A 50 8.45 3.95 0.77
N LYS A 51 9.58 3.38 1.22
CA LYS A 51 10.74 3.13 0.33
C LYS A 51 10.40 2.16 -0.79
N TYR A 52 9.72 1.05 -0.49
CA TYR A 52 9.31 0.08 -1.52
C TYR A 52 8.39 0.72 -2.56
N ALA A 53 7.39 1.48 -2.12
CA ALA A 53 6.50 2.21 -3.02
C ALA A 53 7.25 3.23 -3.89
N LYS A 54 8.17 3.99 -3.29
CA LYS A 54 8.93 5.02 -3.99
C LYS A 54 9.88 4.43 -5.02
N GLU A 55 10.54 3.32 -4.71
CA GLU A 55 11.43 2.61 -5.64
C GLU A 55 10.65 1.97 -6.79
N ARG A 56 9.48 1.39 -6.52
CA ARG A 56 8.67 0.69 -7.52
C ARG A 56 7.85 1.61 -8.42
N PHE A 57 7.35 2.72 -7.87
CA PHE A 57 6.33 3.56 -8.50
C PHE A 57 6.66 5.07 -8.52
N GLY A 58 7.71 5.52 -7.84
CA GLY A 58 8.05 6.94 -7.76
C GLY A 58 7.14 7.78 -6.85
N ALA A 59 6.19 7.15 -6.14
CA ALA A 59 5.28 7.80 -5.20
C ALA A 59 5.38 7.16 -3.81
N ASP A 60 4.93 7.89 -2.79
CA ASP A 60 4.98 7.47 -1.39
C ASP A 60 3.57 7.40 -0.79
N TYR A 61 3.39 6.59 0.26
CA TYR A 61 2.12 6.50 0.97
C TYR A 61 1.83 7.78 1.74
N ASP A 62 0.56 8.14 1.79
CA ASP A 62 0.09 9.12 2.77
C ASP A 62 0.03 8.49 4.16
N LEU A 63 0.78 9.03 5.12
CA LEU A 63 0.79 8.49 6.47
C LEU A 63 -0.57 8.59 7.17
N MET A 64 -1.38 9.61 6.85
CA MET A 64 -2.72 9.74 7.44
C MET A 64 -3.63 8.64 6.90
N VAL A 65 -3.63 8.40 5.58
CA VAL A 65 -4.43 7.33 4.98
C VAL A 65 -3.95 5.96 5.45
N LEU A 66 -2.64 5.72 5.46
CA LEU A 66 -2.06 4.45 5.88
C LEU A 66 -2.40 4.10 7.34
N PHE A 67 -2.49 5.10 8.22
CA PHE A 67 -2.77 4.88 9.65
C PHE A 67 -4.27 4.87 9.98
N GLU A 68 -5.10 5.60 9.24
CA GLU A 68 -6.55 5.70 9.53
C GLU A 68 -7.42 4.76 8.71
N LYS A 69 -6.90 4.15 7.63
CA LYS A 69 -7.66 3.32 6.70
C LYS A 69 -7.07 1.92 6.59
N ASP A 70 -7.82 1.06 5.91
CA ASP A 70 -7.35 -0.26 5.51
C ASP A 70 -6.27 -0.19 4.41
N LEU A 71 -5.55 -1.30 4.20
CA LEU A 71 -4.49 -1.40 3.22
C LEU A 71 -5.00 -1.22 1.78
N ALA A 72 -6.25 -1.61 1.49
CA ALA A 72 -6.87 -1.40 0.17
C ALA A 72 -7.05 0.10 -0.14
N ALA A 73 -7.55 0.89 0.81
CA ALA A 73 -7.70 2.32 0.69
C ALA A 73 -6.35 3.03 0.59
N ALA A 74 -5.36 2.61 1.39
CA ALA A 74 -3.99 3.13 1.30
C ALA A 74 -3.36 2.86 -0.08
N ALA A 75 -3.56 1.66 -0.63
CA ALA A 75 -3.12 1.31 -1.97
C ALA A 75 -3.83 2.12 -3.07
N ALA A 76 -5.14 2.36 -2.94
CA ALA A 76 -5.91 3.16 -3.89
C ALA A 76 -5.49 4.64 -3.88
N ASP A 77 -5.19 5.20 -2.71
CA ASP A 77 -4.63 6.55 -2.59
C ASP A 77 -3.24 6.63 -3.25
N LEU A 78 -2.36 5.66 -3.00
CA LEU A 78 -1.06 5.58 -3.65
C LEU A 78 -1.21 5.48 -5.18
N ALA A 79 -2.09 4.64 -5.69
CA ALA A 79 -2.36 4.53 -7.12
C ALA A 79 -2.79 5.87 -7.73
N SER A 80 -3.64 6.62 -7.02
CA SER A 80 -4.06 7.95 -7.44
C SER A 80 -2.91 8.96 -7.44
N ARG A 81 -1.88 8.79 -6.61
CA ARG A 81 -0.66 9.62 -6.61
C ARG A 81 0.25 9.29 -7.79
N VAL A 82 0.42 8.01 -8.11
CA VAL A 82 1.25 7.55 -9.24
C VAL A 82 0.69 8.03 -10.59
N ILE A 83 -0.64 8.05 -10.75
CA ILE A 83 -1.26 8.51 -12.01
C ILE A 83 -1.09 10.03 -12.23
N ARG A 84 -0.86 10.79 -11.15
CA ARG A 84 -0.73 12.26 -11.19
C ARG A 84 0.70 12.76 -11.44
N THR A 85 1.70 11.89 -11.34
CA THR A 85 3.13 12.20 -11.56
C THR A 85 3.57 11.83 -12.96
#